data_AF-A0A1Y5F339-F1
#
_entry.id   AF-A0A1Y5F339-F1
#
_cell.length_a   1.000
_cell.length_b   1.000
_cell.length_c   1.000
_cell.angle_alpha   90.00
_cell.angle_beta   90.00
_cell.angle_gamma   90.00
#
_symmetry.space_group_name_H-M   'P 1'
#
loop_
_entity.id
_entity.type
_entity.pdbx_description
1 polymer ?
#
loop_
_entity_poly.entity_id
_entity_poly.type
_entity_poly.pdbx_seq_one_letter_code
_entity_poly.pdbx_strand_id
1 'polypeptide(L)'
;MTFCKSLLLLLLPLQISAAVWHADNAWNENFERKYQSWVTSNKVHANIFTDSSSDYYGIKADCADAAYAIRAIFSLENSLPFAITNPSGSRGQNKALSNTVSAFDNISNSKKRFVAFINYIGNSVGSENLTRLDTYPVKLSSIKAASLFTYRIKGRFGKAIRHVYTIKDVVETGNFDLIYSTQAIRKDGLPMNYRPGKELVNLPHDVWGFKRFLWPAHLGRSTSHYPEHYEYSQEQFTLAKKYSSAEFFSYVKNILKTTDETPNAKIKRALTNICHEATQRIHNIQQGVNFNLSITGRCMNYREYDIYSTPARDKALKASYESLIYHWNNVGNQVSDNELAILSESILDSDYADASALLTFCPIAVAGLKTFHLSEIWEGIKRGDLSSHPNDSLSARWGMPGSRTNCKVWY
;
A
#
# COMPACT_ATOMS: atom_id res chain seq x y z
N MET A 1 -6.49 2.19 82.02
CA MET A 1 -6.11 1.31 80.88
C MET A 1 -7.11 1.53 79.77
N THR A 2 -6.78 2.36 78.79
CA THR A 2 -7.67 2.73 77.69
C THR A 2 -7.01 2.23 76.41
N PHE A 3 -7.56 1.15 75.84
CA PHE A 3 -7.01 0.50 74.65
C PHE A 3 -7.21 1.39 73.42
N CYS A 4 -6.10 1.88 72.87
CA CYS A 4 -6.03 2.56 71.58
C CYS A 4 -6.20 1.50 70.46
N LYS A 5 -7.33 1.50 69.76
CA LYS A 5 -7.54 0.66 68.57
C LYS A 5 -6.86 1.33 67.38
N SER A 6 -5.66 0.89 67.04
CA SER A 6 -5.00 1.21 65.78
C SER A 6 -5.76 0.57 64.61
N LEU A 7 -6.43 1.40 63.81
CA LEU A 7 -7.04 1.00 62.54
C LEU A 7 -5.92 0.85 61.50
N LEU A 8 -5.54 -0.38 61.20
CA LEU A 8 -4.56 -0.71 60.16
C LEU A 8 -5.21 -0.51 58.77
N LEU A 9 -4.95 0.62 58.13
CA LEU A 9 -5.35 0.87 56.74
C LEU A 9 -4.51 -0.03 55.83
N LEU A 10 -5.07 -1.15 55.37
CA LEU A 10 -4.50 -1.98 54.31
C LEU A 10 -4.55 -1.19 52.99
N LEU A 11 -3.46 -0.52 52.65
CA LEU A 11 -3.21 0.02 51.31
C LEU A 11 -3.00 -1.15 50.35
N LEU A 12 -4.10 -1.72 49.86
CA LEU A 12 -4.06 -2.61 48.71
C LEU A 12 -3.54 -1.79 47.51
N PRO A 13 -2.44 -2.21 46.86
CA PRO A 13 -1.99 -1.54 45.65
C PRO A 13 -3.07 -1.71 44.59
N LEU A 14 -3.79 -0.63 44.27
CA LEU A 14 -4.63 -0.56 43.08
C LEU A 14 -3.70 -0.83 41.89
N GLN A 15 -3.83 -2.01 41.29
CA GLN A 15 -3.21 -2.28 40.01
C GLN A 15 -3.91 -1.42 38.97
N ILE A 16 -3.38 -0.22 38.76
CA ILE A 16 -3.78 0.64 37.65
C ILE A 16 -3.20 -0.02 36.40
N SER A 17 -4.00 -0.87 35.75
CA SER A 17 -3.68 -1.37 34.41
C SER A 17 -3.59 -0.17 33.45
N ALA A 18 -2.42 0.06 32.88
CA ALA A 18 -2.08 1.25 32.13
C ALA A 18 -2.28 1.03 30.63
N ALA A 19 -3.47 1.34 30.12
CA ALA A 19 -3.77 1.38 28.68
C ALA A 19 -2.61 1.96 27.84
N VAL A 20 -2.50 1.53 26.57
CA VAL A 20 -1.49 2.08 25.64
C VAL A 20 -1.65 3.60 25.56
N TRP A 21 -2.90 4.08 25.47
CA TRP A 21 -3.30 5.46 25.79
C TRP A 21 -4.77 5.51 26.20
N HIS A 22 -5.16 6.57 26.90
CA HIS A 22 -6.55 6.85 27.25
C HIS A 22 -7.26 7.58 26.11
N ALA A 23 -8.49 7.16 25.82
CA ALA A 23 -9.32 7.76 24.80
C ALA A 23 -10.40 8.63 25.46
N ASP A 24 -10.23 9.94 25.39
CA ASP A 24 -11.15 10.94 25.96
C ASP A 24 -12.18 11.44 24.93
N ASN A 25 -11.92 11.19 23.64
CA ASN A 25 -12.77 11.55 22.52
C ASN A 25 -13.41 10.31 21.88
N ALA A 26 -14.43 10.52 21.05
CA ALA A 26 -15.04 9.47 20.23
C ALA A 26 -14.93 9.83 18.75
N TRP A 27 -14.83 8.79 17.90
CA TRP A 27 -14.90 8.98 16.45
C TRP A 27 -16.26 9.56 16.06
N ASN A 28 -16.18 10.61 15.25
CA ASN A 28 -17.31 11.25 14.60
C ASN A 28 -16.83 11.82 13.26
N GLU A 29 -17.73 12.39 12.47
CA GLU A 29 -17.38 12.94 11.16
C GLU A 29 -16.37 14.09 11.23
N ASN A 30 -16.37 14.87 12.31
CA ASN A 30 -15.41 15.96 12.49
C ASN A 30 -13.99 15.40 12.64
N PHE A 31 -13.80 14.36 13.46
CA PHE A 31 -12.51 13.68 13.56
C PHE A 31 -12.14 12.93 12.28
N GLU A 32 -13.12 12.39 11.55
CA GLU A 32 -12.86 11.76 10.25
C GLU A 32 -12.37 12.79 9.21
N ARG A 33 -12.93 14.02 9.20
CA ARG A 33 -12.41 15.13 8.37
C ARG A 33 -11.03 15.58 8.82
N LYS A 34 -10.78 15.72 10.12
CA LYS A 34 -9.45 16.04 10.66
C LYS A 34 -8.41 14.97 10.28
N TYR A 35 -8.81 13.69 10.29
CA TYR A 35 -7.94 12.59 9.87
C TYR A 35 -7.58 12.69 8.40
N GLN A 36 -8.55 13.01 7.54
CA GLN A 36 -8.32 13.26 6.11
C GLN A 36 -7.30 14.39 5.91
N SER A 37 -7.48 15.54 6.57
CA SER A 37 -6.53 16.66 6.50
C SER A 37 -5.15 16.33 7.11
N TRP A 38 -5.09 15.50 8.14
CA TRP A 38 -3.83 15.08 8.73
C TRP A 38 -3.05 14.14 7.80
N VAL A 39 -3.74 13.22 7.10
CA VAL A 39 -3.12 12.32 6.12
C VAL A 39 -2.53 13.09 4.92
N THR A 40 -3.19 14.16 4.46
CA THR A 40 -2.63 15.00 3.37
C THR A 40 -1.44 15.83 3.82
N SER A 41 -1.37 16.18 5.11
CA SER A 41 -0.31 17.05 5.65
C SER A 41 1.11 16.46 5.55
N ASN A 42 2.12 17.29 5.82
CA ASN A 42 3.52 16.89 5.90
C ASN A 42 3.85 15.97 7.09
N LYS A 43 2.94 15.84 8.07
CA LYS A 43 3.10 14.92 9.21
C LYS A 43 3.07 13.46 8.78
N VAL A 44 2.33 13.13 7.71
CA VAL A 44 2.31 11.78 7.13
C VAL A 44 3.25 11.74 5.94
N HIS A 45 4.48 11.28 6.17
CA HIS A 45 5.54 11.23 5.16
C HIS A 45 6.26 9.88 5.16
N ALA A 46 7.04 9.61 4.12
CA ALA A 46 7.72 8.34 3.90
C ALA A 46 8.61 7.89 5.08
N ASN A 47 9.27 8.84 5.74
CA ASN A 47 10.25 8.59 6.80
C ASN A 47 9.65 8.56 8.22
N ILE A 48 8.32 8.69 8.37
CA ILE A 48 7.66 8.79 9.68
C ILE A 48 8.04 7.64 10.64
N PHE A 49 8.39 6.46 10.12
CA PHE A 49 8.76 5.29 10.92
C PHE A 49 10.27 5.03 11.02
N THR A 50 11.08 5.71 10.19
CA THR A 50 12.51 5.44 10.03
C THR A 50 13.41 6.60 10.42
N ASP A 51 12.87 7.81 10.50
CA ASP A 51 13.60 8.98 11.01
C ASP A 51 13.73 8.87 12.53
N SER A 52 14.97 8.88 13.05
CA SER A 52 15.25 8.81 14.49
C SER A 52 14.70 9.99 15.30
N SER A 53 14.37 11.10 14.64
CA SER A 53 13.73 12.26 15.28
C SER A 53 12.21 12.14 15.37
N SER A 54 11.60 11.17 14.67
CA SER A 54 10.17 10.91 14.72
C SER A 54 9.76 10.23 16.02
N ASP A 55 8.65 10.67 16.60
CA ASP A 55 8.01 10.03 17.75
C ASP A 55 7.54 8.60 17.46
N TYR A 56 7.45 8.25 16.18
CA TYR A 56 7.01 6.95 15.67
C TYR A 56 8.15 6.11 15.09
N TYR A 57 9.40 6.52 15.36
CA TYR A 57 10.59 5.77 15.00
C TYR A 57 10.54 4.33 15.54
N GLY A 58 10.83 3.36 14.68
CA GLY A 58 10.89 1.94 15.05
C GLY A 58 9.59 1.16 14.83
N ILE A 59 8.55 1.79 14.28
CA ILE A 59 7.40 1.05 13.73
C ILE A 59 7.86 0.26 12.49
N LYS A 60 7.75 -1.07 12.56
CA LYS A 60 8.11 -1.98 11.47
C LYS A 60 6.84 -2.35 10.70
N ALA A 61 6.41 -1.45 9.83
CA ALA A 61 5.18 -1.61 9.07
C ALA A 61 5.42 -2.22 7.69
N ASP A 62 4.67 -3.25 7.31
CA ASP A 62 4.40 -3.60 5.91
C ASP A 62 3.07 -2.98 5.42
N CYS A 63 2.58 -3.44 4.26
CA CYS A 63 1.38 -2.96 3.58
C CYS A 63 0.21 -2.59 4.53
N ALA A 64 -0.34 -3.57 5.24
CA ALA A 64 -1.53 -3.36 6.08
C ALA A 64 -1.15 -2.67 7.40
N ASP A 65 0.01 -3.02 7.94
CA ASP A 65 0.55 -2.45 9.17
C ASP A 65 0.69 -0.93 9.06
N ALA A 66 1.12 -0.43 7.89
CA ALA A 66 1.26 1.00 7.64
C ALA A 66 -0.08 1.72 7.72
N ALA A 67 -1.14 1.13 7.15
CA ALA A 67 -2.49 1.69 7.22
C ALA A 67 -3.00 1.70 8.68
N TYR A 68 -2.80 0.62 9.43
CA TYR A 68 -3.15 0.58 10.85
C TYR A 68 -2.35 1.60 11.66
N ALA A 69 -1.04 1.69 11.44
CA ALA A 69 -0.15 2.63 12.13
C ALA A 69 -0.59 4.08 11.90
N ILE A 70 -0.85 4.47 10.64
CA ILE A 70 -1.34 5.81 10.30
C ILE A 70 -2.66 6.13 11.03
N ARG A 71 -3.63 5.21 11.03
CA ARG A 71 -4.90 5.40 11.74
C ARG A 71 -4.70 5.48 13.26
N ALA A 72 -3.86 4.62 13.83
CA ALA A 72 -3.60 4.56 15.26
C ALA A 72 -2.82 5.78 15.77
N ILE A 73 -1.89 6.31 14.97
CA ILE A 73 -1.16 7.55 15.28
C ILE A 73 -2.14 8.70 15.41
N PHE A 74 -3.01 8.89 14.42
CA PHE A 74 -4.02 9.94 14.51
C PHE A 74 -4.93 9.74 15.72
N SER A 75 -5.31 8.49 16.02
CA SER A 75 -6.09 8.18 17.22
C SER A 75 -5.37 8.58 18.50
N LEU A 76 -4.07 8.26 18.62
CA LEU A 76 -3.24 8.63 19.76
C LEU A 76 -3.15 10.16 19.91
N GLU A 77 -2.83 10.87 18.82
CA GLU A 77 -2.65 12.34 18.81
C GLU A 77 -3.94 13.10 19.19
N ASN A 78 -5.11 12.46 19.06
CA ASN A 78 -6.42 13.08 19.29
C ASN A 78 -7.21 12.42 20.43
N SER A 79 -6.58 11.58 21.26
CA SER A 79 -7.23 10.82 22.33
C SER A 79 -8.50 10.07 21.85
N LEU A 80 -8.46 9.48 20.65
CA LEU A 80 -9.56 8.68 20.10
C LEU A 80 -9.35 7.19 20.40
N PRO A 81 -10.43 6.39 20.47
CA PRO A 81 -10.28 4.95 20.58
C PRO A 81 -9.68 4.39 19.28
N PHE A 82 -8.90 3.34 19.42
CA PHE A 82 -8.42 2.51 18.33
C PHE A 82 -8.72 1.06 18.68
N ALA A 83 -9.29 0.33 17.73
CA ALA A 83 -9.56 -1.09 17.87
C ALA A 83 -9.53 -1.75 16.50
N ILE A 84 -9.12 -3.01 16.48
CA ILE A 84 -9.18 -3.88 15.32
C ILE A 84 -9.73 -5.24 15.75
N THR A 85 -10.28 -6.00 14.81
CA THR A 85 -10.78 -7.34 15.08
C THR A 85 -9.66 -8.25 15.53
N ASN A 86 -9.85 -8.95 16.66
CA ASN A 86 -8.82 -9.83 17.20
C ASN A 86 -8.67 -11.09 16.31
N PRO A 87 -7.48 -11.35 15.72
CA PRO A 87 -7.26 -12.47 14.81
C PRO A 87 -7.39 -13.84 15.48
N SER A 88 -7.29 -13.94 16.81
CA SER A 88 -7.41 -15.20 17.55
C SER A 88 -8.84 -15.78 17.58
N GLY A 89 -9.84 -15.02 17.11
CA GLY A 89 -11.26 -15.42 17.19
C GLY A 89 -11.83 -15.39 18.61
N SER A 90 -11.17 -14.70 19.54
CA SER A 90 -11.62 -14.56 20.93
C SER A 90 -13.03 -13.97 21.02
N ARG A 91 -13.87 -14.57 21.88
CA ARG A 91 -15.26 -14.14 22.15
C ARG A 91 -15.32 -13.22 23.38
N GLY A 92 -16.48 -12.60 23.62
CA GLY A 92 -16.73 -11.76 24.80
C GLY A 92 -15.98 -10.42 24.77
N GLN A 93 -15.36 -10.03 25.89
CA GLN A 93 -14.64 -8.76 26.03
C GLN A 93 -13.32 -8.69 25.23
N ASN A 94 -12.84 -9.83 24.72
CA ASN A 94 -11.56 -9.94 23.97
C ASN A 94 -11.72 -9.95 22.44
N LYS A 95 -12.88 -9.49 21.93
CA LYS A 95 -13.20 -9.49 20.49
C LYS A 95 -12.32 -8.55 19.65
N ALA A 96 -11.70 -7.56 20.27
CA ALA A 96 -10.88 -6.57 19.60
C ALA A 96 -9.52 -6.42 20.29
N LEU A 97 -8.49 -6.16 19.49
CA LEU A 97 -7.21 -5.64 19.94
C LEU A 97 -7.29 -4.11 19.88
N SER A 98 -7.20 -3.44 21.03
CA SER A 98 -7.47 -2.00 21.16
C SER A 98 -6.38 -1.27 21.95
N ASN A 99 -6.48 0.06 21.99
CA ASN A 99 -5.60 0.91 22.79
C ASN A 99 -5.74 0.69 24.32
N THR A 100 -6.74 -0.07 24.76
CA THR A 100 -7.00 -0.33 26.19
C THR A 100 -6.32 -1.59 26.72
N VAL A 101 -5.57 -2.32 25.89
CA VAL A 101 -4.86 -3.52 26.34
C VAL A 101 -3.71 -3.17 27.29
N SER A 102 -3.53 -3.99 28.33
CA SER A 102 -2.50 -3.81 29.35
C SER A 102 -1.21 -4.61 29.10
N ALA A 103 -1.11 -5.28 27.94
CA ALA A 103 0.04 -6.12 27.61
C ALA A 103 1.37 -5.35 27.50
N PHE A 104 1.33 -4.01 27.56
CA PHE A 104 2.49 -3.12 27.38
C PHE A 104 2.74 -2.20 28.59
N ASP A 105 2.08 -2.46 29.72
CA ASP A 105 2.16 -1.62 30.95
C ASP A 105 3.57 -1.55 31.52
N ASN A 106 4.35 -2.62 31.30
CA ASN A 106 5.76 -2.69 31.69
C ASN A 106 6.66 -1.70 30.94
N ILE A 107 6.17 -1.06 29.86
CA ILE A 107 6.90 -0.04 29.11
C ILE A 107 6.49 1.33 29.65
N SER A 108 7.37 1.96 30.45
CA SER A 108 7.10 3.26 31.09
C SER A 108 7.00 4.42 30.10
N ASN A 109 7.83 4.42 29.06
CA ASN A 109 7.81 5.46 28.03
C ASN A 109 6.62 5.27 27.08
N SER A 110 5.70 6.23 27.06
CA SER A 110 4.45 6.17 26.27
C SER A 110 4.68 6.01 24.77
N LYS A 111 5.68 6.68 24.19
CA LYS A 111 6.03 6.56 22.76
C LYS A 111 6.51 5.15 22.43
N LYS A 112 7.44 4.61 23.23
CA LYS A 112 7.92 3.22 23.08
C LYS A 112 6.81 2.20 23.28
N ARG A 113 5.89 2.45 24.22
CA ARG A 113 4.70 1.61 24.46
C ARG A 113 3.80 1.57 23.22
N PHE A 114 3.51 2.73 22.63
CA PHE A 114 2.74 2.82 21.39
C PHE A 114 3.43 2.09 20.23
N VAL A 115 4.73 2.31 20.01
CA VAL A 115 5.49 1.61 18.95
C VAL A 115 5.46 0.09 19.16
N ALA A 116 5.60 -0.38 20.40
CA ALA A 116 5.50 -1.81 20.72
C ALA A 116 4.09 -2.37 20.42
N PHE A 117 3.04 -1.62 20.75
CA PHE A 117 1.65 -1.98 20.44
C PHE A 117 1.40 -2.09 18.92
N ILE A 118 1.87 -1.12 18.13
CA ILE A 118 1.70 -1.16 16.66
C ILE A 118 2.50 -2.32 16.05
N ASN A 119 3.72 -2.57 16.53
CA ASN A 119 4.52 -3.72 16.07
C ASN A 119 3.86 -5.06 16.44
N TYR A 120 3.18 -5.12 17.60
CA TYR A 120 2.39 -6.30 17.97
C TYR A 120 1.19 -6.49 17.04
N ILE A 121 0.46 -5.42 16.69
CA ILE A 121 -0.60 -5.45 15.68
C ILE A 121 -0.06 -6.01 14.36
N GLY A 122 1.06 -5.47 13.85
CA GLY A 122 1.64 -5.92 12.58
C GLY A 122 2.22 -7.34 12.60
N ASN A 123 2.39 -7.94 13.78
CA ASN A 123 2.70 -9.37 13.92
C ASN A 123 1.46 -10.26 14.03
N SER A 124 0.29 -9.66 14.29
CA SER A 124 -0.96 -10.37 14.61
C SER A 124 -1.94 -10.41 13.44
N VAL A 125 -1.99 -9.34 12.64
CA VAL A 125 -2.93 -9.19 11.52
C VAL A 125 -2.21 -8.89 10.21
N GLY A 126 -2.93 -8.92 9.10
CA GLY A 126 -2.42 -8.50 7.79
C GLY A 126 -3.54 -8.04 6.86
N SER A 127 -3.23 -7.89 5.57
CA SER A 127 -4.16 -7.30 4.59
C SER A 127 -5.52 -8.00 4.48
N GLU A 128 -5.59 -9.31 4.78
CA GLU A 128 -6.86 -10.06 4.77
C GLU A 128 -7.77 -9.60 5.93
N ASN A 129 -7.23 -9.49 7.16
CA ASN A 129 -7.95 -8.97 8.32
C ASN A 129 -8.42 -7.54 8.08
N LEU A 130 -7.50 -6.65 7.66
CA LEU A 130 -7.82 -5.26 7.37
C LEU A 130 -8.97 -5.15 6.38
N THR A 131 -8.88 -5.85 5.25
CA THR A 131 -9.84 -5.74 4.15
C THR A 131 -11.22 -6.29 4.49
N ARG A 132 -11.28 -7.35 5.31
CA ARG A 132 -12.52 -8.07 5.62
C ARG A 132 -13.22 -7.61 6.88
N LEU A 133 -12.46 -7.27 7.92
CA LEU A 133 -12.98 -7.19 9.28
C LEU A 133 -12.93 -5.78 9.83
N ASP A 134 -11.95 -4.98 9.41
CA ASP A 134 -11.68 -3.66 10.01
C ASP A 134 -11.98 -2.51 9.06
N THR A 135 -12.40 -2.81 7.83
CA THR A 135 -12.74 -1.83 6.81
C THR A 135 -14.00 -2.21 6.06
N TYR A 136 -14.64 -1.24 5.42
CA TYR A 136 -15.84 -1.42 4.63
C TYR A 136 -15.70 -0.76 3.24
N PRO A 137 -16.37 -1.30 2.21
CA PRO A 137 -16.34 -0.72 0.86
C PRO A 137 -17.15 0.57 0.80
N VAL A 138 -16.60 1.56 0.10
CA VAL A 138 -17.19 2.91 -0.01
C VAL A 138 -17.74 3.17 -1.40
N LYS A 139 -18.68 4.11 -1.48
CA LYS A 139 -19.14 4.72 -2.72
C LYS A 139 -17.96 5.38 -3.44
N LEU A 140 -17.84 5.18 -4.74
CA LEU A 140 -16.77 5.69 -5.58
C LEU A 140 -16.68 7.22 -5.52
N SER A 141 -17.81 7.91 -5.51
CA SER A 141 -17.86 9.39 -5.35
C SER A 141 -17.46 9.88 -3.95
N SER A 142 -17.32 8.99 -2.97
CA SER A 142 -16.91 9.35 -1.61
C SER A 142 -15.43 9.08 -1.32
N ILE A 143 -14.67 8.57 -2.30
CA ILE A 143 -13.24 8.31 -2.15
C ILE A 143 -12.52 9.65 -1.93
N LYS A 144 -11.63 9.68 -0.95
CA LYS A 144 -10.89 10.88 -0.53
C LYS A 144 -9.60 10.47 0.18
N ALA A 145 -8.81 11.45 0.61
CA ALA A 145 -7.65 11.21 1.48
C ALA A 145 -8.03 10.28 2.65
N ALA A 146 -7.07 9.47 3.10
CA ALA A 146 -7.23 8.45 4.13
C ALA A 146 -8.17 7.28 3.81
N SER A 147 -8.86 7.26 2.66
CA SER A 147 -9.39 6.02 2.09
C SER A 147 -8.24 5.06 1.77
N LEU A 148 -8.55 3.77 1.72
CA LEU A 148 -7.60 2.72 1.36
C LEU A 148 -7.95 2.14 0.00
N PHE A 149 -6.95 1.65 -0.71
CA PHE A 149 -7.14 0.76 -1.84
C PHE A 149 -6.48 -0.59 -1.54
N THR A 150 -7.27 -1.66 -1.45
CA THR A 150 -6.77 -3.00 -1.19
C THR A 150 -6.95 -3.88 -2.41
N TYR A 151 -5.97 -4.73 -2.72
CA TYR A 151 -6.10 -5.68 -3.82
C TYR A 151 -5.52 -7.05 -3.46
N ARG A 152 -6.02 -8.07 -4.15
CA ARG A 152 -5.53 -9.45 -4.07
C ARG A 152 -5.32 -10.01 -5.47
N ILE A 153 -4.12 -10.50 -5.73
CA ILE A 153 -3.80 -11.25 -6.95
C ILE A 153 -3.78 -12.73 -6.56
N LYS A 154 -4.69 -13.51 -7.14
CA LYS A 154 -4.70 -14.97 -6.97
C LYS A 154 -3.43 -15.52 -7.60
N GLY A 155 -2.70 -16.33 -6.83
CA GLY A 155 -1.58 -17.11 -7.34
C GLY A 155 -1.89 -18.61 -7.34
N ARG A 156 -0.86 -19.41 -7.61
CA ARG A 156 -0.91 -20.89 -7.59
C ARG A 156 -1.07 -21.45 -6.17
N PHE A 157 -1.56 -22.69 -6.08
CA PHE A 157 -1.64 -23.47 -4.83
C PHE A 157 -2.36 -22.75 -3.66
N GLY A 158 -3.40 -21.98 -3.97
CA GLY A 158 -4.16 -21.22 -2.96
C GLY A 158 -3.40 -20.05 -2.33
N LYS A 159 -2.19 -19.72 -2.81
CA LYS A 159 -1.45 -18.55 -2.39
C LYS A 159 -1.95 -17.31 -3.13
N ALA A 160 -1.72 -16.14 -2.54
CA ALA A 160 -2.15 -14.89 -3.12
C ALA A 160 -1.25 -13.75 -2.66
N ILE A 161 -1.00 -12.82 -3.57
CA ILE A 161 -0.33 -11.56 -3.25
C ILE A 161 -1.41 -10.58 -2.82
N ARG A 162 -1.20 -9.90 -1.69
CA ARG A 162 -2.11 -8.90 -1.17
C ARG A 162 -1.37 -7.61 -0.92
N HIS A 163 -2.06 -6.50 -1.11
CA HIS A 163 -1.46 -5.20 -0.84
C HIS A 163 -2.53 -4.18 -0.44
N VAL A 164 -2.05 -3.11 0.18
CA VAL A 164 -2.84 -2.03 0.74
C VAL A 164 -2.12 -0.74 0.44
N TYR A 165 -2.83 0.19 -0.19
CA TYR A 165 -2.41 1.58 -0.32
C TYR A 165 -3.25 2.44 0.61
N THR A 166 -2.62 3.39 1.29
CA THR A 166 -3.33 4.54 1.86
C THR A 166 -3.36 5.63 0.81
N ILE A 167 -4.55 6.12 0.47
CA ILE A 167 -4.70 7.29 -0.40
C ILE A 167 -4.30 8.50 0.41
N LYS A 168 -3.12 9.05 0.12
CA LYS A 168 -2.60 10.25 0.76
C LYS A 168 -3.39 11.47 0.32
N ASP A 169 -3.70 11.57 -0.97
CA ASP A 169 -4.51 12.64 -1.54
C ASP A 169 -5.26 12.18 -2.81
N VAL A 170 -6.34 12.89 -3.14
CA VAL A 170 -7.04 12.81 -4.43
C VAL A 170 -6.85 14.17 -5.10
N VAL A 171 -5.89 14.26 -6.02
CA VAL A 171 -5.56 15.53 -6.67
C VAL A 171 -6.69 15.99 -7.59
N GLU A 172 -6.69 17.26 -8.00
CA GLU A 172 -7.80 17.89 -8.74
C GLU A 172 -8.24 17.15 -10.02
N THR A 173 -7.34 16.40 -10.66
CA THR A 173 -7.64 15.59 -11.84
C THR A 173 -8.24 14.21 -11.52
N GLY A 174 -8.54 13.94 -10.25
CA GLY A 174 -9.03 12.66 -9.74
C GLY A 174 -7.97 11.57 -9.58
N ASN A 175 -6.69 11.86 -9.86
CA ASN A 175 -5.59 10.90 -9.66
C ASN A 175 -5.28 10.71 -8.16
N PHE A 176 -4.62 9.60 -7.83
CA PHE A 176 -4.31 9.26 -6.44
C PHE A 176 -2.84 9.44 -6.11
N ASP A 177 -2.60 10.16 -5.03
CA ASP A 177 -1.34 10.13 -4.32
C ASP A 177 -1.39 9.00 -3.30
N LEU A 178 -0.42 8.09 -3.34
CA LEU A 178 -0.42 6.88 -2.51
C LEU A 178 0.75 6.88 -1.55
N ILE A 179 0.51 6.47 -0.30
CA ILE A 179 1.56 6.16 0.67
C ILE A 179 1.39 4.73 1.20
N TYR A 180 2.46 3.94 1.17
CA TYR A 180 2.39 2.52 1.53
C TYR A 180 3.75 1.91 1.85
N SER A 181 3.73 0.77 2.55
CA SER A 181 4.91 -0.05 2.82
C SER A 181 4.81 -1.42 2.13
N THR A 182 5.90 -2.19 2.14
CA THR A 182 5.98 -3.56 1.62
C THR A 182 6.69 -4.47 2.62
N GLN A 183 6.61 -5.79 2.43
CA GLN A 183 7.35 -6.73 3.28
C GLN A 183 8.86 -6.53 3.20
N ALA A 184 9.40 -6.16 2.03
CA ALA A 184 10.81 -5.83 1.87
C ALA A 184 11.18 -4.56 2.66
N ILE A 185 10.36 -3.50 2.58
CA ILE A 185 10.55 -2.27 3.35
C ILE A 185 10.55 -2.56 4.86
N ARG A 186 9.58 -3.35 5.34
CA ARG A 186 9.51 -3.78 6.74
C ARG A 186 10.75 -4.55 7.19
N LYS A 187 11.23 -5.47 6.34
CA LYS A 187 12.40 -6.30 6.64
C LYS A 187 13.68 -5.47 6.74
N ASP A 188 13.87 -4.55 5.80
CA ASP A 188 15.10 -3.78 5.65
C ASP A 188 15.07 -2.46 6.44
N GLY A 189 13.93 -2.12 7.08
CA GLY A 189 13.78 -0.90 7.87
C GLY A 189 13.82 0.37 7.01
N LEU A 190 13.28 0.30 5.80
CA LEU A 190 13.33 1.38 4.82
C LEU A 190 12.14 2.36 4.98
N PRO A 191 12.25 3.58 4.43
CA PRO A 191 11.11 4.49 4.33
C PRO A 191 9.96 3.87 3.53
N MET A 192 8.73 4.30 3.83
CA MET A 192 7.56 3.96 3.01
C MET A 192 7.69 4.56 1.60
N ASN A 193 6.97 3.97 0.66
CA ASN A 193 6.80 4.58 -0.66
C ASN A 193 5.77 5.70 -0.60
N TYR A 194 6.11 6.85 -1.18
CA TYR A 194 5.16 7.87 -1.59
C TYR A 194 5.16 7.93 -3.12
N ARG A 195 3.97 7.86 -3.73
CA ARG A 195 3.79 7.80 -5.19
C ARG A 195 2.74 8.82 -5.61
N PRO A 196 3.15 10.01 -6.08
CA PRO A 196 2.21 11.02 -6.55
C PRO A 196 1.59 10.58 -7.88
N GLY A 197 0.28 10.80 -8.05
CA GLY A 197 -0.46 10.53 -9.28
C GLY A 197 -0.37 9.08 -9.80
N LYS A 198 -0.16 8.10 -8.91
CA LYS A 198 -0.01 6.69 -9.29
C LYS A 198 -1.35 6.14 -9.77
N GLU A 199 -1.32 5.53 -10.95
CA GLU A 199 -2.48 4.80 -11.45
C GLU A 199 -2.62 3.45 -10.75
N LEU A 200 -3.83 3.20 -10.26
CA LEU A 200 -4.24 1.89 -9.78
C LEU A 200 -4.59 1.03 -11.00
N VAL A 201 -4.24 -0.26 -10.93
CA VAL A 201 -4.34 -1.18 -12.08
C VAL A 201 -4.98 -2.53 -11.75
N ASN A 202 -5.22 -2.83 -10.48
CA ASN A 202 -5.88 -4.07 -10.07
C ASN A 202 -7.36 -3.78 -9.86
N LEU A 203 -8.24 -4.41 -10.63
CA LEU A 203 -9.68 -4.21 -10.48
C LEU A 203 -10.19 -4.65 -9.09
N PRO A 204 -11.15 -3.91 -8.49
CA PRO A 204 -11.88 -4.39 -7.33
C PRO A 204 -12.60 -5.71 -7.56
N HIS A 205 -12.62 -6.59 -6.56
CA HIS A 205 -13.38 -7.84 -6.61
C HIS A 205 -13.68 -8.36 -5.20
N ASP A 206 -14.77 -9.10 -5.04
CA ASP A 206 -15.22 -9.67 -3.75
C ASP A 206 -15.30 -8.62 -2.64
N VAL A 207 -14.27 -8.54 -1.80
CA VAL A 207 -14.10 -7.60 -0.69
C VAL A 207 -12.92 -6.66 -0.91
N TRP A 208 -12.18 -6.77 -2.00
CA TRP A 208 -10.94 -6.04 -2.28
C TRP A 208 -11.22 -4.84 -3.18
N GLY A 209 -10.82 -3.64 -2.76
CA GLY A 209 -10.98 -2.43 -3.55
C GLY A 209 -10.86 -1.17 -2.70
N PHE A 210 -11.65 -0.13 -3.02
CA PHE A 210 -11.72 1.10 -2.25
C PHE A 210 -12.45 0.89 -0.92
N LYS A 211 -11.80 1.31 0.16
CA LYS A 211 -12.18 1.00 1.55
C LYS A 211 -12.02 2.20 2.47
N ARG A 212 -12.70 2.15 3.62
CA ARG A 212 -12.43 3.03 4.78
C ARG A 212 -12.47 2.21 6.06
N PHE A 213 -11.70 2.65 7.07
CA PHE A 213 -11.71 2.04 8.40
C PHE A 213 -13.08 2.11 9.06
N LEU A 214 -13.48 1.02 9.70
CA LEU A 214 -14.59 1.03 10.65
C LEU A 214 -14.17 1.78 11.91
N TRP A 215 -15.05 2.62 12.45
CA TRP A 215 -14.87 3.12 13.80
C TRP A 215 -14.98 1.99 14.83
N PRO A 216 -14.21 2.03 15.94
CA PRO A 216 -14.23 1.00 16.98
C PRO A 216 -15.64 0.60 17.46
N ALA A 217 -16.55 1.56 17.61
CA ALA A 217 -17.92 1.32 18.08
C ALA A 217 -18.77 0.46 17.11
N HIS A 218 -18.34 0.35 15.85
CA HIS A 218 -19.05 -0.35 14.78
C HIS A 218 -18.33 -1.65 14.33
N LEU A 219 -17.21 -2.01 14.96
CA LEU A 219 -16.54 -3.27 14.68
C LEU A 219 -17.45 -4.48 14.96
N GLY A 220 -17.44 -5.44 14.04
CA GLY A 220 -18.26 -6.65 14.14
C GLY A 220 -19.77 -6.43 13.98
N ARG A 221 -20.24 -5.21 13.67
CA ARG A 221 -21.65 -4.96 13.36
C ARG A 221 -21.95 -5.32 11.91
N SER A 222 -23.19 -5.76 11.66
CA SER A 222 -23.71 -5.97 10.30
C SER A 222 -23.71 -4.65 9.52
N THR A 223 -23.40 -4.73 8.22
CA THR A 223 -23.40 -3.58 7.29
C THR A 223 -24.75 -2.86 7.22
N SER A 224 -25.85 -3.57 7.50
CA SER A 224 -27.20 -2.99 7.58
C SER A 224 -27.37 -1.96 8.71
N HIS A 225 -26.44 -1.91 9.65
CA HIS A 225 -26.42 -0.97 10.77
C HIS A 225 -25.34 0.10 10.63
N TYR A 226 -24.68 0.19 9.46
CA TYR A 226 -23.71 1.24 9.24
C TYR A 226 -24.43 2.58 9.08
N PRO A 227 -23.93 3.65 9.72
CA PRO A 227 -24.49 4.98 9.53
C PRO A 227 -24.47 5.40 8.07
N GLU A 228 -25.46 6.18 7.63
CA GLU A 228 -25.53 6.66 6.24
C GLU A 228 -24.25 7.40 5.81
N HIS A 229 -23.70 8.23 6.70
CA HIS A 229 -22.46 8.98 6.46
C HIS A 229 -21.21 8.13 6.24
N TYR A 230 -21.27 6.81 6.44
CA TYR A 230 -20.20 5.91 6.02
C TYR A 230 -20.09 5.86 4.50
N GLU A 231 -21.14 6.18 3.75
CA GLU A 231 -21.18 6.06 2.29
C GLU A 231 -20.85 4.62 1.87
N TYR A 232 -21.38 3.63 2.60
CA TYR A 232 -21.18 2.22 2.29
C TYR A 232 -21.77 1.89 0.91
N SER A 233 -20.98 1.27 0.04
CA SER A 233 -21.44 0.86 -1.28
C SER A 233 -20.64 -0.32 -1.82
N GLN A 234 -21.32 -1.20 -2.56
CA GLN A 234 -20.70 -2.31 -3.30
C GLN A 234 -20.57 -2.03 -4.80
N GLU A 235 -20.91 -0.82 -5.26
CA GLU A 235 -20.98 -0.49 -6.69
C GLU A 235 -19.68 -0.77 -7.45
N GLN A 236 -18.54 -0.56 -6.80
CA GLN A 236 -17.21 -0.80 -7.37
C GLN A 236 -17.04 -2.25 -7.88
N PHE A 237 -17.62 -3.24 -7.19
CA PHE A 237 -17.50 -4.65 -7.58
C PHE A 237 -18.37 -5.00 -8.79
N THR A 238 -19.52 -4.33 -8.93
CA THR A 238 -20.40 -4.49 -10.08
C THR A 238 -19.80 -3.83 -11.32
N LEU A 239 -19.23 -2.63 -11.16
CA LEU A 239 -18.59 -1.89 -12.25
C LEU A 239 -17.28 -2.55 -12.71
N ALA A 240 -16.48 -3.09 -11.79
CA ALA A 240 -15.25 -3.81 -12.11
C ALA A 240 -15.46 -5.09 -12.93
N LYS A 241 -16.68 -5.65 -12.94
CA LYS A 241 -17.04 -6.77 -13.83
C LYS A 241 -17.39 -6.34 -15.25
N LYS A 242 -17.71 -5.06 -15.45
CA LYS A 242 -18.18 -4.51 -16.74
C LYS A 242 -17.07 -3.84 -17.53
N TYR A 243 -16.08 -3.29 -16.84
CA TYR A 243 -15.00 -2.50 -17.45
C TYR A 243 -13.67 -3.24 -17.43
N SER A 244 -12.82 -2.96 -18.42
CA SER A 244 -11.38 -3.22 -18.30
C SER A 244 -10.78 -2.39 -17.16
N SER A 245 -9.54 -2.71 -16.76
CA SER A 245 -8.86 -1.97 -15.70
C SER A 245 -8.71 -0.48 -16.02
N ALA A 246 -8.26 -0.15 -17.23
CA ALA A 246 -8.07 1.23 -17.67
C ALA A 246 -9.41 2.01 -17.69
N GLU A 247 -10.47 1.39 -18.22
CA GLU A 247 -11.82 2.00 -18.25
C GLU A 247 -12.39 2.23 -16.85
N PHE A 248 -12.25 1.24 -15.95
CA PHE A 248 -12.75 1.34 -14.58
C PHE A 248 -12.07 2.50 -13.84
N PHE A 249 -10.73 2.57 -13.88
CA PHE A 249 -10.03 3.65 -13.19
C PHE A 249 -10.20 5.00 -13.88
N SER A 250 -10.38 5.05 -15.20
CA SER A 250 -10.80 6.26 -15.92
C SER A 250 -12.17 6.76 -15.43
N TYR A 251 -13.14 5.85 -15.28
CA TYR A 251 -14.46 6.15 -14.71
C TYR A 251 -14.37 6.70 -13.28
N VAL A 252 -13.60 6.05 -12.40
CA VAL A 252 -13.40 6.51 -11.03
C VAL A 252 -12.77 7.91 -11.00
N LYS A 253 -11.72 8.16 -11.79
CA LYS A 253 -11.08 9.48 -11.88
C LYS A 253 -12.08 10.55 -12.35
N ASN A 254 -12.91 10.24 -13.34
CA ASN A 254 -13.90 11.17 -13.86
C ASN A 254 -14.98 11.55 -12.84
N ILE A 255 -15.31 10.67 -11.89
CA ILE A 255 -16.23 10.99 -10.79
C ILE A 255 -15.57 11.92 -9.77
N LEU A 256 -14.26 11.74 -9.54
CA LEU A 256 -13.53 12.42 -8.46
C LEU A 256 -12.88 13.73 -8.87
N LYS A 257 -12.65 13.95 -10.17
CA LYS A 257 -11.97 15.15 -10.67
C LYS A 257 -12.81 16.41 -10.41
N THR A 258 -12.12 17.48 -10.07
CA THR A 258 -12.62 18.85 -10.03
C THR A 258 -12.16 19.66 -11.25
N THR A 259 -11.09 19.21 -11.91
CA THR A 259 -10.52 19.82 -13.11
C THR A 259 -10.14 18.76 -14.14
N ASP A 260 -10.32 19.06 -15.43
CA ASP A 260 -9.89 18.18 -16.51
C ASP A 260 -8.36 18.15 -16.68
N GLU A 261 -7.82 16.95 -16.88
CA GLU A 261 -6.41 16.75 -17.24
C GLU A 261 -6.22 16.94 -18.75
N THR A 262 -5.31 17.84 -19.15
CA THR A 262 -5.00 18.08 -20.57
C THR A 262 -4.40 16.83 -21.23
N PRO A 263 -4.51 16.68 -22.57
CA PRO A 263 -3.87 15.58 -23.30
C PRO A 263 -2.37 15.43 -22.99
N ASN A 264 -1.61 16.52 -23.04
CA ASN A 264 -0.17 16.51 -22.72
C ASN A 264 0.09 16.05 -21.27
N ALA A 265 -0.67 16.56 -20.29
CA ALA A 265 -0.49 16.16 -18.89
C ALA A 265 -0.78 14.67 -18.67
N LYS A 266 -1.84 14.15 -19.32
CA LYS A 266 -2.24 12.74 -19.25
C LYS A 266 -1.16 11.80 -19.79
N ILE A 267 -0.60 12.12 -20.97
CA ILE A 267 0.49 11.34 -21.57
C ILE A 267 1.78 11.46 -20.76
N LYS A 268 2.17 12.67 -20.35
CA LYS A 268 3.34 12.89 -19.49
C LYS A 268 3.25 12.07 -18.20
N ARG A 269 2.08 12.03 -17.56
CA ARG A 269 1.87 11.24 -16.34
C ARG A 269 1.95 9.74 -16.61
N ALA A 270 1.40 9.25 -17.72
CA ALA A 270 1.50 7.84 -18.11
C ALA A 270 2.96 7.42 -18.33
N LEU A 271 3.73 8.21 -19.10
CA LEU A 271 5.17 8.00 -19.32
C LEU A 271 5.97 8.05 -18.01
N THR A 272 5.68 9.03 -17.15
CA THR A 272 6.31 9.17 -15.84
C THR A 272 6.02 7.95 -14.95
N ASN A 273 4.79 7.44 -14.95
CA ASN A 273 4.40 6.26 -14.19
C ASN A 273 5.14 5.00 -14.68
N ILE A 274 5.26 4.80 -16.00
CA ILE A 274 6.06 3.71 -16.57
C ILE A 274 7.52 3.81 -16.10
N CYS A 275 8.12 5.00 -16.24
CA CYS A 275 9.49 5.23 -15.79
C CYS A 275 9.66 4.92 -14.29
N HIS A 276 8.72 5.38 -13.45
CA HIS A 276 8.73 5.10 -12.02
C HIS A 276 8.56 3.62 -11.68
N GLU A 277 7.78 2.83 -12.42
CA GLU A 277 7.66 1.39 -12.17
C GLU A 277 8.91 0.64 -12.67
N ALA A 278 9.48 1.04 -13.81
CA ALA A 278 10.71 0.46 -14.37
C ALA A 278 11.94 0.74 -13.49
N THR A 279 12.11 1.97 -13.00
CA THR A 279 13.21 2.35 -12.11
C THR A 279 13.10 1.66 -10.75
N GLN A 280 11.89 1.57 -10.17
CA GLN A 280 11.68 0.81 -8.92
C GLN A 280 12.00 -0.67 -9.06
N ARG A 281 11.78 -1.24 -10.26
CA ARG A 281 12.13 -2.63 -10.56
C ARG A 281 13.62 -2.93 -10.32
N ILE A 282 14.51 -1.96 -10.55
CA ILE A 282 15.96 -2.08 -10.26
C ILE A 282 16.17 -2.48 -8.81
N HIS A 283 15.65 -1.69 -7.88
CA HIS A 283 15.81 -1.96 -6.45
C HIS A 283 15.15 -3.29 -6.03
N ASN A 284 13.93 -3.55 -6.50
CA ASN A 284 13.20 -4.78 -6.16
C ASN A 284 13.93 -6.05 -6.64
N ILE A 285 14.55 -5.99 -7.84
CA ILE A 285 15.34 -7.11 -8.35
C ILE A 285 16.64 -7.26 -7.57
N GLN A 286 17.35 -6.16 -7.33
CA GLN A 286 18.61 -6.19 -6.62
C GLN A 286 18.47 -6.78 -5.22
N GLN A 287 17.40 -6.43 -4.49
CA GLN A 287 17.09 -7.04 -3.19
C GLN A 287 16.95 -8.56 -3.28
N GLY A 288 16.24 -9.07 -4.29
CA GLY A 288 16.06 -10.51 -4.49
C GLY A 288 17.35 -11.22 -4.90
N VAL A 289 18.13 -10.62 -5.79
CA VAL A 289 19.43 -11.16 -6.22
C VAL A 289 20.41 -11.21 -5.06
N ASN A 290 20.54 -10.12 -4.29
CA ASN A 290 21.39 -10.06 -3.11
C ASN A 290 21.00 -11.11 -2.07
N PHE A 291 19.69 -11.27 -1.83
CA PHE A 291 19.22 -12.30 -0.91
C PHE A 291 19.51 -13.71 -1.43
N ASN A 292 19.30 -13.98 -2.73
CA ASN A 292 19.61 -15.26 -3.35
C ASN A 292 21.11 -15.62 -3.19
N LEU A 293 22.00 -14.64 -3.36
CA LEU A 293 23.44 -14.82 -3.12
C LEU A 293 23.74 -15.11 -1.65
N SER A 294 23.09 -14.42 -0.71
CA SER A 294 23.27 -14.62 0.73
C SER A 294 22.85 -16.02 1.22
N ILE A 295 21.98 -16.69 0.47
CA ILE A 295 21.54 -18.06 0.75
C ILE A 295 22.21 -19.09 -0.18
N THR A 296 23.34 -18.72 -0.80
CA THR A 296 24.14 -19.55 -1.71
C THR A 296 23.31 -20.19 -2.82
N GLY A 297 22.34 -19.45 -3.37
CA GLY A 297 21.53 -19.88 -4.51
C GLY A 297 20.48 -20.96 -4.21
N ARG A 298 20.27 -21.36 -2.94
CA ARG A 298 19.24 -22.36 -2.62
C ARG A 298 17.86 -21.84 -3.00
N CYS A 299 16.93 -22.75 -3.31
CA CYS A 299 15.54 -22.37 -3.58
C CYS A 299 14.95 -21.61 -2.40
N MET A 300 14.32 -20.46 -2.71
CA MET A 300 13.62 -19.66 -1.71
C MET A 300 12.35 -20.39 -1.25
N ASN A 301 12.13 -20.42 0.06
CA ASN A 301 10.85 -20.89 0.61
C ASN A 301 9.73 -19.87 0.33
N TYR A 302 8.49 -20.21 0.67
CA TYR A 302 7.34 -19.33 0.40
C TYR A 302 7.52 -17.91 0.96
N ARG A 303 8.00 -17.76 2.20
CA ARG A 303 8.15 -16.44 2.85
C ARG A 303 9.21 -15.60 2.15
N GLU A 304 10.33 -16.22 1.79
CA GLU A 304 11.41 -15.56 1.07
C GLU A 304 10.98 -15.17 -0.34
N TYR A 305 10.28 -16.07 -1.03
CA TYR A 305 9.72 -15.80 -2.36
C TYR A 305 8.70 -14.66 -2.32
N ASP A 306 7.83 -14.64 -1.31
CA ASP A 306 6.83 -13.58 -1.13
C ASP A 306 7.47 -12.20 -0.94
N ILE A 307 8.60 -12.13 -0.26
CA ILE A 307 9.35 -10.88 -0.05
C ILE A 307 10.07 -10.44 -1.35
N TYR A 308 10.75 -11.37 -2.03
CA TYR A 308 11.77 -11.05 -3.03
C TYR A 308 11.35 -11.24 -4.50
N SER A 309 10.24 -11.94 -4.75
CA SER A 309 9.68 -12.07 -6.10
C SER A 309 9.07 -10.75 -6.59
N THR A 310 8.93 -10.60 -7.90
CA THR A 310 8.36 -9.39 -8.53
C THR A 310 7.05 -9.54 -9.30
N PRO A 311 6.24 -10.62 -9.20
CA PRO A 311 5.10 -10.82 -10.12
C PRO A 311 4.04 -9.70 -10.04
N ALA A 312 3.73 -9.19 -8.85
CA ALA A 312 2.79 -8.06 -8.72
C ALA A 312 3.36 -6.74 -9.26
N ARG A 313 4.68 -6.53 -9.13
CA ARG A 313 5.39 -5.34 -9.61
C ARG A 313 5.52 -5.38 -11.14
N ASP A 314 5.86 -6.54 -11.69
CA ASP A 314 5.95 -6.77 -13.14
C ASP A 314 4.57 -6.65 -13.81
N LYS A 315 3.50 -7.12 -13.14
CA LYS A 315 2.12 -6.87 -13.58
C LYS A 315 1.78 -5.37 -13.57
N ALA A 316 2.20 -4.62 -12.54
CA ALA A 316 1.95 -3.17 -12.47
C ALA A 316 2.71 -2.39 -13.54
N LEU A 317 3.95 -2.78 -13.83
CA LEU A 317 4.74 -2.22 -14.92
C LEU A 317 4.06 -2.48 -16.27
N LYS A 318 3.67 -3.73 -16.55
CA LYS A 318 2.90 -4.08 -17.76
C LYS A 318 1.63 -3.23 -17.89
N ALA A 319 0.84 -3.13 -16.83
CA ALA A 319 -0.41 -2.37 -16.84
C ALA A 319 -0.18 -0.86 -17.05
N SER A 320 0.99 -0.33 -16.66
CA SER A 320 1.34 1.07 -16.92
C SER A 320 1.57 1.34 -18.42
N TYR A 321 2.18 0.38 -19.14
CA TYR A 321 2.27 0.43 -20.60
C TYR A 321 0.90 0.30 -21.27
N GLU A 322 0.06 -0.63 -20.80
CA GLU A 322 -1.32 -0.78 -21.29
C GLU A 322 -2.14 0.51 -21.07
N SER A 323 -1.90 1.21 -19.96
CA SER A 323 -2.50 2.52 -19.70
C SER A 323 -2.02 3.59 -20.68
N LEU A 324 -0.72 3.64 -21.00
CA LEU A 324 -0.20 4.53 -22.04
C LEU A 324 -0.87 4.26 -23.39
N ILE A 325 -0.99 2.99 -23.80
CA ILE A 325 -1.69 2.61 -25.04
C ILE A 325 -3.13 3.14 -25.03
N TYR A 326 -3.85 2.91 -23.92
CA TYR A 326 -5.22 3.39 -23.78
C TYR A 326 -5.31 4.91 -23.90
N HIS A 327 -4.47 5.66 -23.18
CA HIS A 327 -4.52 7.13 -23.24
C HIS A 327 -4.09 7.66 -24.60
N TRP A 328 -3.04 7.09 -25.20
CA TRP A 328 -2.56 7.48 -26.53
C TRP A 328 -3.63 7.28 -27.60
N ASN A 329 -4.34 6.15 -27.59
CA ASN A 329 -5.43 5.90 -28.53
C ASN A 329 -6.61 6.88 -28.37
N ASN A 330 -6.83 7.42 -27.17
CA ASN A 330 -7.94 8.33 -26.91
C ASN A 330 -7.60 9.81 -27.12
N VAL A 331 -6.36 10.22 -26.84
CA VAL A 331 -5.98 11.64 -26.86
C VAL A 331 -4.70 11.94 -27.64
N GLY A 332 -4.03 10.96 -28.23
CA GLY A 332 -2.75 11.12 -28.93
C GLY A 332 -2.78 12.19 -30.03
N ASN A 333 -3.85 12.21 -30.84
CA ASN A 333 -4.05 13.23 -31.89
C ASN A 333 -4.26 14.66 -31.35
N GLN A 334 -4.45 14.81 -30.04
CA GLN A 334 -4.62 16.10 -29.36
C GLN A 334 -3.36 16.50 -28.57
N VAL A 335 -2.32 15.67 -28.57
CA VAL A 335 -1.04 15.97 -27.92
C VAL A 335 -0.28 16.95 -28.79
N SER A 336 -0.07 18.16 -28.28
CA SER A 336 0.64 19.23 -28.99
C SER A 336 2.15 19.27 -28.69
N ASP A 337 2.58 18.50 -27.69
CA ASP A 337 3.98 18.39 -27.30
C ASP A 337 4.66 17.29 -28.14
N ASN A 338 5.51 17.71 -29.07
CA ASN A 338 6.23 16.81 -29.97
C ASN A 338 7.14 15.83 -29.23
N GLU A 339 7.74 16.21 -28.10
CA GLU A 339 8.60 15.32 -27.33
C GLU A 339 7.77 14.18 -26.74
N LEU A 340 6.60 14.49 -26.15
CA LEU A 340 5.69 13.47 -25.64
C LEU A 340 5.16 12.52 -26.72
N ALA A 341 4.92 13.05 -27.92
CA ALA A 341 4.50 12.24 -29.07
C ALA A 341 5.61 11.27 -29.50
N ILE A 342 6.83 11.77 -29.72
CA ILE A 342 7.99 10.96 -30.09
C ILE A 342 8.25 9.86 -29.05
N LEU A 343 8.22 10.21 -27.76
CA LEU A 343 8.42 9.23 -26.68
C LEU A 343 7.34 8.15 -26.67
N SER A 344 6.08 8.53 -26.88
CA SER A 344 4.96 7.59 -26.91
C SER A 344 5.06 6.66 -28.10
N GLU A 345 5.25 7.21 -29.31
CA GLU A 345 5.40 6.42 -30.54
C GLU A 345 6.61 5.50 -30.47
N SER A 346 7.75 5.96 -29.96
CA SER A 346 8.96 5.15 -29.79
C SER A 346 8.80 3.96 -28.83
N ILE A 347 7.86 4.05 -27.88
CA ILE A 347 7.54 2.94 -26.97
C ILE A 347 6.53 1.99 -27.60
N LEU A 348 5.52 2.53 -28.29
CA LEU A 348 4.37 1.78 -28.77
C LEU A 348 4.64 1.09 -30.12
N ASP A 349 5.53 1.66 -30.93
CA ASP A 349 5.94 1.17 -32.23
C ASP A 349 7.44 0.85 -32.23
N SER A 350 7.78 -0.42 -32.42
CA SER A 350 9.16 -0.90 -32.44
C SER A 350 9.94 -0.38 -33.66
N ASP A 351 9.26 -0.06 -34.75
CA ASP A 351 9.88 0.38 -35.99
C ASP A 351 10.27 1.88 -35.94
N TYR A 352 9.69 2.63 -34.99
CA TYR A 352 9.91 4.06 -34.78
C TYR A 352 10.74 4.38 -33.51
N ALA A 353 11.39 3.38 -32.91
CA ALA A 353 12.05 3.56 -31.62
C ALA A 353 13.24 4.54 -31.65
N ASP A 354 13.04 5.79 -31.20
CA ASP A 354 14.13 6.71 -30.87
C ASP A 354 14.76 6.35 -29.52
N ALA A 355 15.73 5.44 -29.57
CA ALA A 355 16.45 4.98 -28.38
C ALA A 355 17.13 6.13 -27.61
N SER A 356 17.60 7.17 -28.30
CA SER A 356 18.29 8.30 -27.66
C SER A 356 17.33 9.16 -26.85
N ALA A 357 16.16 9.49 -27.41
CA ALA A 357 15.11 10.20 -26.71
C ALA A 357 14.62 9.42 -25.48
N LEU A 358 14.40 8.11 -25.63
CA LEU A 358 13.95 7.26 -24.52
C LEU A 358 14.99 7.10 -23.40
N LEU A 359 16.28 6.98 -23.74
CA LEU A 359 17.38 6.94 -22.78
C LEU A 359 17.55 8.27 -22.05
N THR A 360 17.31 9.39 -22.73
CA THR A 360 17.35 10.72 -22.12
C THR A 360 16.19 10.91 -21.14
N PHE A 361 14.98 10.48 -21.53
CA PHE A 361 13.80 10.59 -20.69
C PHE A 361 13.85 9.68 -19.44
N CYS A 362 14.20 8.41 -19.61
CA CYS A 362 14.18 7.43 -18.52
C CYS A 362 15.25 6.34 -18.69
N PRO A 363 16.50 6.62 -18.29
CA PRO A 363 17.57 5.62 -18.35
C PRO A 363 17.41 4.58 -17.23
N ILE A 364 17.23 3.32 -17.60
CA ILE A 364 17.13 2.20 -16.64
C ILE A 364 18.51 1.54 -16.51
N ALA A 365 19.39 2.18 -15.73
CA ALA A 365 20.75 1.72 -15.52
C ALA A 365 20.81 0.59 -14.47
N VAL A 366 20.99 -0.66 -14.94
CA VAL A 366 21.08 -1.84 -14.07
C VAL A 366 22.54 -2.20 -13.86
N ALA A 367 23.02 -2.13 -12.61
CA ALA A 367 24.40 -2.48 -12.29
C ALA A 367 24.74 -3.92 -12.72
N GLY A 368 25.83 -4.08 -13.47
CA GLY A 368 26.26 -5.38 -14.01
C GLY A 368 25.59 -5.79 -15.32
N LEU A 369 24.68 -4.97 -15.86
CA LEU A 369 24.08 -5.13 -17.20
C LEU A 369 24.23 -3.82 -17.99
N LYS A 370 23.61 -3.77 -19.18
CA LYS A 370 23.44 -2.54 -19.95
C LYS A 370 22.39 -1.61 -19.35
N THR A 371 22.37 -0.37 -19.80
CA THR A 371 21.24 0.55 -19.60
C THR A 371 20.12 0.19 -20.56
N PHE A 372 18.91 0.03 -20.05
CA PHE A 372 17.72 -0.22 -20.87
C PHE A 372 16.94 1.07 -21.07
N HIS A 373 16.21 1.15 -22.19
CA HIS A 373 15.18 2.15 -22.39
C HIS A 373 13.77 1.52 -22.33
N LEU A 374 12.74 2.36 -22.26
CA LEU A 374 11.37 1.91 -21.99
C LEU A 374 10.79 1.01 -23.10
N SER A 375 11.18 1.21 -24.36
CA SER A 375 10.72 0.36 -25.48
C SER A 375 11.29 -1.06 -25.38
N GLU A 376 12.58 -1.24 -25.07
CA GLU A 376 13.19 -2.57 -24.85
C GLU A 376 12.49 -3.38 -23.75
N ILE A 377 12.13 -2.69 -22.66
CA ILE A 377 11.41 -3.31 -21.54
C ILE A 377 10.02 -3.73 -21.99
N TRP A 378 9.31 -2.88 -22.73
CA TRP A 378 7.98 -3.20 -23.26
C TRP A 378 8.02 -4.42 -24.19
N GLU A 379 8.98 -4.46 -25.10
CA GLU A 379 9.19 -5.61 -25.99
C GLU A 379 9.49 -6.89 -25.21
N GLY A 380 10.34 -6.82 -24.18
CA GLY A 380 10.60 -7.95 -23.29
C GLY A 380 9.35 -8.42 -22.54
N ILE A 381 8.47 -7.49 -22.13
CA ILE A 381 7.19 -7.83 -21.49
C ILE A 381 6.27 -8.53 -22.49
N LYS A 382 6.15 -8.01 -23.73
CA LYS A 382 5.32 -8.61 -24.78
C LYS A 382 5.74 -10.04 -25.11
N ARG A 383 7.05 -10.30 -25.14
CA ARG A 383 7.61 -11.65 -25.40
C ARG A 383 7.62 -12.58 -24.18
N GLY A 384 7.39 -12.06 -22.98
CA GLY A 384 7.48 -12.85 -21.74
C GLY A 384 8.91 -13.16 -21.31
N ASP A 385 9.87 -12.32 -21.70
CA ASP A 385 11.29 -12.50 -21.43
C ASP A 385 11.65 -12.13 -19.98
N LEU A 386 10.91 -11.21 -19.37
CA LEU A 386 11.17 -10.77 -17.99
C LEU A 386 10.77 -11.86 -16.99
N SER A 387 11.72 -12.29 -16.15
CA SER A 387 11.42 -13.19 -15.03
C SER A 387 11.09 -12.45 -13.75
N SER A 388 9.98 -12.86 -13.12
CA SER A 388 9.61 -12.46 -11.76
C SER A 388 10.21 -13.34 -10.66
N HIS A 389 10.91 -14.41 -11.02
CA HIS A 389 11.40 -15.42 -10.08
C HIS A 389 12.66 -14.93 -9.35
N PRO A 390 12.69 -14.93 -8.00
CA PRO A 390 13.80 -14.34 -7.25
C PRO A 390 15.08 -15.20 -7.23
N ASN A 391 14.98 -16.50 -7.52
CA ASN A 391 16.15 -17.36 -7.73
C ASN A 391 16.75 -17.28 -9.16
N ASP A 392 16.14 -16.54 -10.09
CA ASP A 392 16.71 -16.36 -11.42
C ASP A 392 17.86 -15.37 -11.40
N SER A 393 18.79 -15.53 -12.36
CA SER A 393 19.91 -14.60 -12.54
C SER A 393 19.44 -13.17 -12.82
N LEU A 394 20.28 -12.19 -12.49
CA LEU A 394 20.02 -10.78 -12.76
C LEU A 394 19.62 -10.55 -14.24
N SER A 395 20.40 -11.11 -15.18
CA SER A 395 20.12 -11.03 -16.63
C SER A 395 18.75 -11.59 -17.00
N ALA A 396 18.42 -12.81 -16.54
CA ALA A 396 17.13 -13.44 -16.85
C ALA A 396 15.94 -12.64 -16.29
N ARG A 397 16.11 -12.00 -15.13
CA ARG A 397 15.07 -11.12 -14.57
C ARG A 397 14.88 -9.86 -15.40
N TRP A 398 15.84 -9.43 -16.21
CA TRP A 398 15.73 -8.30 -17.14
C TRP A 398 15.47 -8.70 -18.60
N GLY A 399 15.11 -9.95 -18.86
CA GLY A 399 14.82 -10.43 -20.22
C GLY A 399 16.05 -10.60 -21.10
N MET A 400 17.24 -10.60 -20.52
CA MET A 400 18.49 -10.94 -21.21
C MET A 400 18.83 -12.43 -21.05
N PRO A 401 19.68 -13.00 -21.92
CA PRO A 401 20.21 -14.34 -21.71
C PRO A 401 20.80 -14.52 -20.31
N GLY A 402 20.38 -15.56 -19.61
CA GLY A 402 20.79 -15.83 -18.24
C GLY A 402 20.19 -17.12 -17.68
N SER A 403 20.68 -17.54 -16.52
CA SER A 403 20.16 -18.73 -15.84
C SER A 403 18.75 -18.47 -15.31
N ARG A 404 17.81 -19.36 -15.69
CA ARG A 404 16.48 -19.51 -15.11
C ARG A 404 16.45 -20.78 -14.28
N THR A 405 15.89 -20.68 -13.09
CA THR A 405 15.88 -21.75 -12.10
C THR A 405 14.76 -22.77 -12.34
N ASN A 406 14.93 -23.96 -11.76
CA ASN A 406 13.87 -24.98 -11.63
C ASN A 406 13.17 -24.92 -10.27
N CYS A 407 13.50 -23.93 -9.41
CA CYS A 407 12.84 -23.77 -8.12
C CYS A 407 11.33 -23.54 -8.28
N LYS A 408 10.60 -23.85 -7.21
CA LYS A 408 9.13 -23.76 -7.19
C LYS A 408 8.67 -22.31 -7.33
N VAL A 409 7.76 -22.08 -8.28
CA VAL A 409 6.95 -20.86 -8.39
C VAL A 409 5.79 -20.92 -7.40
N TRP A 410 5.64 -19.90 -6.55
CA TRP A 410 4.58 -19.85 -5.54
C TRP A 410 3.33 -19.08 -5.95
N TYR A 411 3.39 -18.27 -7.02
CA TYR A 411 2.26 -17.46 -7.53
C TYR A 411 1.86 -17.78 -8.95
#